data_AF-A0AAD4DX17-F1
#
_entry.id   AF-A0AAD4DX17-F1
#
_cell.length_a   1.000
_cell.length_b   1.000
_cell.length_c   1.000
_cell.angle_alpha   90.00
_cell.angle_beta   90.00
_cell.angle_gamma   90.00
#
_symmetry.space_group_name_H-M   'P 1'
#
loop_
_entity.id
_entity.type
_entity.pdbx_description
1 polymer ?
#
loop_
_entity_poly.entity_id
_entity_poly.type
_entity_poly.pdbx_seq_one_letter_code
_entity_poly.pdbx_strand_id
1 'polypeptide(L)'
;MIGIGAFKTAHPGWLTLSPLSSSGLGSRTQQDVVIKRPFYRPSSHTAAAGSSTLKIARYALADELQKLLNKSNVLYWAKSLLNFTYEYIDHCIDAALSPPSFQIPRVCFVDAGIALAFSHHSSNTQGMSNQAPAADVKAGTFSAVYLLEEPVTFDGPGNQTFTKFKH
;
A
#
# COMPACT_ATOMS: atom_id res chain seq x y z
N MET A 1 -6.03 8.34 -10.56
CA MET A 1 -4.85 8.54 -9.70
C MET A 1 -5.24 9.60 -8.68
N ILE A 2 -5.01 9.37 -7.39
CA ILE A 2 -5.44 10.28 -6.31
C ILE A 2 -4.31 11.15 -5.75
N GLY A 3 -3.06 10.85 -6.11
CA GLY A 3 -1.93 11.69 -5.73
C GLY A 3 -0.60 11.23 -6.35
N ILE A 4 0.33 12.18 -6.45
CA ILE A 4 1.72 11.92 -6.87
C ILE A 4 2.63 12.51 -5.78
N GLY A 5 3.36 11.63 -5.09
CA GLY A 5 4.40 12.03 -4.17
C GLY A 5 5.74 12.26 -4.87
N ALA A 6 6.80 12.46 -4.09
CA ALA A 6 8.15 12.57 -4.63
C ALA A 6 8.64 11.28 -5.31
N PHE A 7 8.24 10.10 -4.79
CA PHE A 7 8.79 8.80 -5.19
C PHE A 7 7.73 7.73 -5.47
N LYS A 8 6.44 8.04 -5.34
CA LYS A 8 5.34 7.07 -5.50
C LYS A 8 4.11 7.75 -6.10
N THR A 9 3.40 7.03 -6.96
CA THR A 9 2.02 7.39 -7.34
C THR A 9 1.04 6.69 -6.40
N ALA A 10 -0.13 7.28 -6.20
CA ALA A 10 -1.22 6.71 -5.41
C ALA A 10 -2.49 6.62 -6.26
N HIS A 11 -3.15 5.48 -6.20
CA HIS A 11 -4.36 5.16 -6.96
C HIS A 11 -5.40 4.55 -6.01
N PRO A 12 -6.69 4.86 -6.18
CA PRO A 12 -7.73 4.16 -5.44
C PRO A 12 -7.87 2.73 -6.00
N GLY A 13 -8.32 1.81 -5.17
CA GLY A 13 -8.65 0.45 -5.54
C GLY A 13 -9.42 -0.22 -4.40
N TRP A 14 -9.68 -1.51 -4.54
CA TRP A 14 -10.35 -2.30 -3.51
C TRP A 14 -9.80 -3.72 -3.45
N LEU A 15 -9.97 -4.38 -2.31
CA LEU A 15 -9.56 -5.75 -2.05
C LEU A 15 -10.74 -6.70 -2.06
N THR A 16 -10.62 -7.80 -2.81
CA THR A 16 -11.60 -8.89 -2.85
C THR A 16 -10.95 -10.18 -2.36
N LEU A 17 -10.58 -10.21 -1.08
CA LEU A 17 -9.94 -11.39 -0.48
C LEU A 17 -10.96 -12.46 -0.12
N SER A 18 -10.56 -13.73 -0.26
CA SER A 18 -11.29 -14.90 0.22
C SER A 18 -10.28 -16.00 0.56
N PRO A 19 -10.19 -16.46 1.82
CA PRO A 19 -10.96 -15.99 2.98
C PRO A 19 -10.56 -14.57 3.40
N LEU A 20 -11.44 -13.93 4.19
CA LEU A 20 -11.13 -12.63 4.81
C LEU A 20 -10.08 -12.80 5.91
N SER A 21 -9.29 -11.75 6.12
CA SER A 21 -8.37 -11.67 7.27
C SER A 21 -9.17 -11.46 8.57
N SER A 22 -8.65 -11.96 9.70
CA SER A 22 -9.31 -11.78 11.00
C SER A 22 -9.28 -10.35 11.52
N SER A 23 -8.34 -9.52 11.04
CA SER A 23 -8.20 -8.11 11.40
C SER A 23 -7.41 -7.34 10.33
N GLY A 24 -7.49 -6.01 10.38
CA GLY A 24 -6.74 -5.09 9.53
C GLY A 24 -7.10 -5.15 8.04
N LEU A 25 -6.10 -4.92 7.19
CA LEU A 25 -6.26 -4.89 5.74
C LEU A 25 -6.72 -6.27 5.22
N GLY A 26 -7.87 -6.31 4.54
CA GLY A 26 -8.48 -7.54 4.04
C GLY A 26 -9.50 -8.17 4.98
N SER A 27 -9.83 -7.52 6.10
CA SER A 27 -10.86 -8.00 7.04
C SER A 27 -12.29 -7.75 6.58
N ARG A 28 -12.49 -6.98 5.50
CA ARG A 28 -13.80 -6.67 4.93
C ARG A 28 -13.86 -7.10 3.46
N THR A 29 -15.05 -7.49 3.01
CA THR A 29 -15.32 -7.69 1.59
C THR A 29 -15.23 -6.36 0.84
N GLN A 30 -14.62 -6.37 -0.34
CA GLN A 30 -14.48 -5.17 -1.20
C GLN A 30 -13.88 -3.97 -0.44
N GLN A 31 -12.90 -4.22 0.42
CA GLN A 31 -12.31 -3.17 1.25
C GLN A 31 -11.58 -2.16 0.39
N ASP A 32 -11.93 -0.87 0.49
CA ASP A 32 -11.23 0.21 -0.19
C ASP A 32 -9.75 0.28 0.24
N VAL A 33 -8.88 0.53 -0.73
CA VAL A 33 -7.44 0.66 -0.52
C VAL A 33 -6.83 1.74 -1.40
N VAL A 34 -5.70 2.28 -0.94
CA VAL A 34 -4.80 3.10 -1.72
C VAL A 34 -3.66 2.26 -2.23
N ILE A 35 -3.62 2.06 -3.55
CA ILE A 35 -2.56 1.36 -4.27
C ILE A 35 -1.43 2.35 -4.57
N LYS A 36 -0.26 2.13 -3.98
CA LYS A 36 0.94 2.94 -4.20
C LYS A 36 2.00 2.17 -4.96
N ARG A 37 2.59 2.84 -5.96
CA ARG A 37 3.69 2.27 -6.76
C ARG A 37 4.89 3.20 -6.82
N PRO A 38 6.12 2.72 -6.53
CA PRO A 38 7.33 3.50 -6.69
C PRO A 38 7.54 3.99 -8.12
N PHE A 39 8.27 5.09 -8.24
CA PHE A 39 8.79 5.56 -9.52
C PHE A 39 10.08 6.35 -9.31
N TYR A 40 10.81 6.58 -10.40
CA TYR A 40 11.87 7.58 -10.45
C TYR A 40 11.63 8.56 -11.58
N ARG A 41 12.30 9.71 -11.48
CA ARG A 41 12.32 10.73 -12.54
C ARG A 41 13.67 10.61 -13.25
N PRO A 42 13.71 10.15 -14.51
CA PRO A 42 14.95 10.12 -15.25
C PRO A 42 15.48 11.55 -15.42
N SER A 43 16.79 11.73 -15.26
CA SER A 43 17.44 13.03 -15.46
C SER A 43 17.23 13.48 -16.90
N SER A 44 16.63 14.65 -17.10
CA SER A 44 16.43 15.24 -18.42
C SER A 44 17.71 15.95 -18.87
N HIS A 45 18.74 15.21 -19.28
CA HIS A 45 19.93 15.85 -19.87
C HIS A 45 19.68 16.43 -21.27
N THR A 46 18.49 16.22 -21.87
CA THR A 46 18.19 16.59 -23.26
C THR A 46 16.76 17.13 -23.49
N ALA A 47 16.08 17.66 -22.47
CA ALA A 47 14.77 18.26 -22.69
C ALA A 47 14.90 19.72 -23.13
N ALA A 48 14.65 19.97 -24.42
CA ALA A 48 14.38 21.31 -24.93
C ALA A 48 13.25 21.95 -24.10
N ALA A 49 13.46 23.21 -23.70
CA ALA A 49 12.53 24.00 -22.92
C ALA A 49 11.16 24.05 -23.63
N GLY A 50 10.12 23.45 -23.04
CA GLY A 50 8.76 23.61 -23.57
C GLY A 50 7.73 22.53 -23.23
N SER A 51 8.13 21.34 -22.77
CA SER A 51 7.16 20.29 -22.39
C SER A 51 7.32 19.88 -20.93
N SER A 52 6.47 20.43 -20.06
CA SER A 52 6.45 20.17 -18.61
C SER A 52 5.75 18.86 -18.24
N THR A 53 5.74 17.86 -19.13
CA THR A 53 5.17 16.55 -18.83
C THR A 53 6.12 15.81 -17.90
N LEU A 54 5.70 15.58 -16.66
CA LEU A 54 6.48 14.80 -15.68
C LEU A 54 6.74 13.40 -16.25
N LYS A 55 7.97 13.16 -16.69
CA LYS A 55 8.41 11.83 -17.14
C LYS A 55 8.58 10.95 -15.90
N ILE A 56 7.66 10.02 -15.71
CA ILE A 56 7.69 9.01 -14.65
C ILE A 56 8.18 7.71 -15.26
N ALA A 57 9.30 7.18 -14.75
CA ALA A 57 9.82 5.87 -15.15
C ALA A 57 9.65 4.84 -14.03
N ARG A 58 9.55 3.56 -14.43
CA ARG A 58 9.38 2.42 -13.51
C ARG A 58 10.69 1.73 -13.25
N TYR A 59 10.91 1.32 -12.01
CA TYR A 59 12.06 0.49 -11.67
C TYR A 59 11.88 -0.92 -12.23
N ALA A 60 12.98 -1.67 -12.32
CA ALA A 60 12.90 -3.10 -12.55
C ALA A 60 12.12 -3.77 -11.39
N LEU A 61 11.46 -4.90 -11.67
CA LEU A 61 10.57 -5.55 -10.73
C LEU A 61 11.27 -5.92 -9.40
N ALA A 62 12.50 -6.43 -9.48
CA ALA A 62 13.30 -6.75 -8.30
C ALA A 62 13.58 -5.51 -7.43
N ASP A 63 13.89 -4.37 -8.06
CA ASP A 63 14.12 -3.10 -7.36
C ASP A 63 12.83 -2.53 -6.76
N GLU A 64 11.70 -2.62 -7.48
CA GLU A 64 10.40 -2.21 -6.93
C GLU A 64 10.06 -3.04 -5.69
N LEU A 65 10.25 -4.37 -5.77
CA LEU A 65 9.98 -5.29 -4.67
C LEU A 65 10.84 -4.98 -3.45
N GLN A 66 12.16 -4.85 -3.64
CA GLN A 66 13.07 -4.52 -2.53
C GLN A 66 12.70 -3.18 -1.87
N LYS A 67 12.38 -2.16 -2.67
CA LYS A 67 11.99 -0.84 -2.15
C LYS A 67 10.68 -0.90 -1.36
N LEU A 68 9.71 -1.70 -1.83
CA LEU A 68 8.43 -1.83 -1.14
C LEU A 68 8.51 -2.69 0.11
N LEU A 69 9.32 -3.75 0.10
CA LEU A 69 9.63 -4.54 1.30
C LEU A 69 10.27 -3.68 2.37
N ASN A 70 11.31 -2.91 2.02
CA ASN A 70 11.96 -1.99 2.97
C ASN A 70 10.96 -1.00 3.58
N LYS A 71 10.08 -0.40 2.75
CA LYS A 71 9.07 0.54 3.24
C LYS A 71 8.01 -0.13 4.12
N SER A 72 7.59 -1.33 3.79
CA SER A 72 6.60 -2.08 4.56
C SER A 72 7.18 -2.50 5.92
N ASN A 73 8.44 -2.91 5.95
CA ASN A 73 9.15 -3.20 7.20
C ASN A 73 9.26 -1.96 8.10
N VAL A 74 9.59 -0.80 7.53
CA VAL A 74 9.64 0.46 8.30
C VAL A 74 8.26 0.81 8.88
N LEU A 75 7.19 0.69 8.09
CA LEU A 75 5.81 0.91 8.58
C LEU A 75 5.44 -0.06 9.69
N TYR A 76 5.80 -1.34 9.52
CA TYR A 76 5.58 -2.37 10.54
C TYR A 76 6.29 -2.01 11.84
N TRP A 77 7.59 -1.71 11.79
CA TRP A 77 8.35 -1.33 12.99
C TRP A 77 7.82 -0.07 13.65
N ALA A 78 7.44 0.95 12.87
CA ALA A 78 6.87 2.18 13.39
C ALA A 78 5.53 1.93 14.10
N LYS A 79 4.65 1.09 13.51
CA LYS A 79 3.38 0.70 14.12
C LYS A 79 3.59 -0.08 15.42
N SER A 80 4.49 -1.07 15.41
CA SER A 80 4.81 -1.88 16.60
C SER A 80 5.38 -1.03 17.73
N LEU A 81 6.29 -0.10 17.44
CA LEU A 81 6.87 0.80 18.44
C LEU A 81 5.80 1.74 19.04
N LEU A 82 4.90 2.24 18.20
CA LEU A 82 3.80 3.09 18.65
C LEU A 82 2.82 2.32 19.55
N ASN A 83 2.46 1.09 19.18
CA ASN A 83 1.62 0.22 20.00
C ASN A 83 2.26 -0.05 21.36
N PHE A 84 3.54 -0.44 21.38
CA PHE A 84 4.30 -0.65 22.61
C PHE A 84 4.32 0.61 23.49
N THR A 85 4.48 1.79 22.88
CA THR A 85 4.44 3.07 23.60
C THR A 85 3.08 3.31 24.24
N TYR A 86 1.98 3.04 23.54
CA TYR A 86 0.64 3.20 24.11
C TYR A 86 0.33 2.18 25.19
N GLU A 87 0.75 0.92 25.03
CA GLU A 87 0.62 -0.09 26.09
C GLU A 87 1.37 0.32 27.36
N TYR A 88 2.57 0.89 27.22
CA TYR A 88 3.31 1.45 28.36
C TYR A 88 2.58 2.63 29.01
N ILE A 89 2.08 3.58 28.21
CA ILE A 89 1.31 4.72 28.72
C ILE A 89 0.06 4.24 29.49
N ASP A 90 -0.67 3.29 28.92
CA ASP A 90 -1.87 2.72 29.53
C ASP A 90 -1.54 2.07 30.88
N HIS A 91 -0.47 1.27 30.93
CA HIS A 91 0.02 0.68 32.17
C HIS A 91 0.35 1.74 33.24
N CYS A 92 1.00 2.85 32.85
CA CYS A 92 1.29 3.94 33.78
C CYS A 92 0.04 4.66 34.28
N ILE A 93 -0.99 4.82 33.44
CA ILE A 93 -2.27 5.42 33.82
C ILE A 93 -3.01 4.52 34.81
N ASP A 94 -3.04 3.21 34.54
CA ASP A 94 -3.70 2.23 35.41
C ASP A 94 -3.05 2.15 36.80
N ALA A 95 -1.74 2.37 36.88
CA ALA A 95 -0.99 2.40 38.13
C ALA A 95 -1.09 3.74 38.90
N ALA A 96 -1.66 4.79 38.30
CA ALA A 96 -1.75 6.11 38.93
C ALA A 96 -2.88 6.18 39.97
N LEU A 97 -2.70 7.00 41.01
CA LEU A 97 -3.73 7.21 42.05
C LEU A 97 -5.02 7.84 41.49
N SER A 98 -4.90 8.60 40.41
CA SER A 98 -6.03 9.21 39.71
C SER A 98 -5.72 9.30 38.21
N PRO A 99 -6.65 8.92 37.32
CA PRO A 99 -6.46 9.04 35.88
C PRO A 99 -6.46 10.50 35.42
N PRO A 100 -5.90 10.80 34.22
CA PRO A 100 -5.96 12.14 33.65
C PRO A 100 -7.41 12.58 33.41
N SER A 101 -7.70 13.87 33.62
CA SER A 101 -9.04 14.45 33.46
C SER A 101 -9.45 14.67 32.00
N PHE A 102 -8.68 14.16 31.05
CA PHE A 102 -8.90 14.31 29.62
C PHE A 102 -8.59 13.01 28.90
N GLN A 103 -9.26 12.77 27.77
CA GLN A 103 -8.96 11.64 26.90
C GLN A 103 -7.68 11.92 26.14
N ILE A 104 -6.68 11.04 26.28
CA ILE A 104 -5.42 11.15 25.55
C ILE A 104 -5.67 10.74 24.09
N PRO A 105 -5.44 11.64 23.11
CA PRO A 105 -5.57 11.28 21.71
C PRO A 105 -4.55 10.20 21.34
N ARG A 106 -5.01 9.15 20.64
CA ARG A 106 -4.14 8.12 20.09
C ARG A 106 -3.94 8.35 18.60
N VAL A 107 -2.69 8.53 18.20
CA VAL A 107 -2.32 8.47 16.79
C VAL A 107 -2.17 7.01 16.37
N CYS A 108 -2.33 6.71 15.09
CA CYS A 108 -2.10 5.39 14.55
C CYS A 108 -1.46 5.49 13.16
N PHE A 109 -0.78 4.41 12.76
CA PHE A 109 -0.44 4.18 11.36
C PHE A 109 -1.57 3.39 10.70
N VAL A 110 -1.90 3.74 9.46
CA VAL A 110 -2.85 2.97 8.64
C VAL A 110 -2.38 1.54 8.44
N ASP A 111 -3.31 0.60 8.30
CA ASP A 111 -2.92 -0.75 7.89
C ASP A 111 -2.39 -0.75 6.46
N ALA A 112 -1.34 -1.53 6.25
CA ALA A 112 -0.63 -1.60 4.99
C ALA A 112 -0.20 -3.03 4.67
N GLY A 113 -0.10 -3.34 3.38
CA GLY A 113 0.31 -4.64 2.89
C GLY A 113 1.00 -4.57 1.54
N ILE A 114 1.66 -5.64 1.13
CA ILE A 114 2.25 -5.77 -0.20
C ILE A 114 1.34 -6.65 -1.05
N ALA A 115 0.98 -6.15 -2.23
CA ALA A 115 0.29 -6.94 -3.24
C ALA A 115 1.24 -7.35 -4.36
N LEU A 116 1.19 -8.64 -4.69
CA LEU A 116 1.90 -9.22 -5.82
C LEU A 116 0.91 -9.50 -6.95
N ALA A 117 1.11 -8.90 -8.11
CA ALA A 117 0.31 -9.16 -9.30
C ALA A 117 1.00 -10.23 -10.16
N PHE A 118 0.23 -11.22 -10.60
CA PHE A 118 0.68 -12.29 -11.47
C PHE A 118 -0.04 -12.18 -12.81
N SER A 119 0.69 -12.31 -13.91
CA SER A 119 0.12 -12.46 -15.24
C SER A 119 0.06 -13.94 -15.60
N HIS A 120 -1.12 -14.42 -16.00
CA HIS A 120 -1.24 -15.69 -16.67
C HIS A 120 -0.88 -15.52 -18.14
N HIS A 121 0.15 -16.23 -18.59
CA HIS A 121 0.34 -16.46 -20.01
C HIS A 121 -0.60 -17.58 -20.42
N SER A 122 -1.79 -17.22 -20.92
CA SER A 122 -2.59 -18.15 -21.70
C SER A 122 -1.82 -18.42 -22.99
N SER A 123 -1.09 -19.54 -23.06
CA SER A 123 -0.54 -20.02 -24.32
C SER A 123 -1.71 -20.33 -25.23
N ASN A 124 -2.05 -19.39 -26.10
CA ASN A 124 -3.11 -19.55 -27.07
C ASN A 124 -2.56 -20.46 -28.20
N THR A 125 -2.50 -21.77 -27.94
CA THR A 125 -2.17 -22.75 -28.98
C THR A 125 -3.41 -22.89 -29.86
N GLN A 126 -3.55 -22.01 -30.86
CA GLN A 126 -4.44 -22.28 -31.99
C GLN A 126 -3.88 -23.49 -32.74
N GLY A 127 -4.43 -24.66 -32.46
CA GLY A 127 -4.10 -25.91 -33.14
C GLY A 127 -5.15 -26.95 -32.83
N MET A 128 -5.98 -27.27 -33.81
CA MET A 128 -7.06 -28.25 -33.77
C MET A 128 -6.62 -29.59 -33.15
N SER A 129 -7.19 -29.99 -32.02
CA SER A 129 -7.54 -31.39 -31.75
C SER A 129 -8.53 -31.52 -30.59
N ASN A 130 -9.55 -32.36 -30.77
CA ASN A 130 -10.60 -32.69 -29.79
C ASN A 130 -10.05 -33.60 -28.68
N GLN A 131 -9.18 -33.10 -27.81
CA GLN A 131 -8.83 -33.78 -26.56
C GLN A 131 -8.95 -32.80 -25.40
N ALA A 132 -9.65 -33.23 -24.35
CA ALA A 132 -9.87 -32.46 -23.14
C ALA A 132 -8.51 -31.99 -22.59
N PRO A 133 -8.30 -30.68 -22.35
CA PRO A 133 -7.04 -30.21 -21.83
C PRO A 133 -6.94 -30.62 -20.36
N ALA A 134 -6.00 -31.52 -20.05
CA ALA A 134 -5.44 -31.56 -18.71
C ALA A 134 -4.88 -30.16 -18.44
N ALA A 135 -5.53 -29.43 -17.53
CA ALA A 135 -5.17 -28.07 -17.17
C ALA A 135 -3.84 -28.09 -16.42
N ASP A 136 -2.74 -28.15 -17.16
CA ASP A 136 -1.41 -27.86 -16.64
C ASP A 136 -1.34 -26.34 -16.44
N VAL A 137 -1.89 -25.88 -15.32
CA VAL A 137 -1.89 -24.46 -14.93
C VAL A 137 -0.45 -24.09 -14.63
N LYS A 138 0.29 -23.65 -15.66
CA LYS A 138 1.60 -23.04 -15.46
C LYS A 138 1.44 -21.89 -14.46
N ALA A 139 2.24 -21.95 -13.39
CA ALA A 139 2.30 -20.91 -12.39
C ALA A 139 2.49 -19.54 -13.08
N GLY A 140 1.61 -18.58 -12.79
CA GLY A 140 1.66 -17.26 -13.39
C GLY A 140 2.99 -16.58 -13.11
N THR A 141 3.50 -15.82 -14.08
CA THR A 141 4.72 -15.02 -13.88
C THR A 141 4.36 -13.77 -13.09
N PHE A 142 5.13 -13.49 -12.04
CA PHE A 142 5.00 -12.28 -11.25
C PHE A 142 5.33 -11.04 -12.11
N SER A 143 4.41 -10.07 -12.19
CA SER A 143 4.46 -8.97 -13.16
C SER A 143 4.54 -7.58 -12.53
N ALA A 144 4.06 -7.39 -11.30
CA ALA A 144 4.14 -6.09 -10.61
C ALA A 144 3.98 -6.22 -9.09
N VAL A 145 4.58 -5.29 -8.35
CA VAL A 145 4.42 -5.15 -6.90
C VAL A 145 3.75 -3.82 -6.55
N TYR A 146 2.89 -3.83 -5.53
CA TYR A 146 2.24 -2.63 -5.02
C TYR A 146 2.27 -2.59 -3.49
N LEU A 147 2.32 -1.39 -2.94
CA LEU A 147 2.01 -1.15 -1.53
C LEU A 147 0.54 -0.78 -1.44
N LEU A 148 -0.21 -1.51 -0.66
CA LEU A 148 -1.59 -1.22 -0.33
C LEU A 148 -1.64 -0.56 1.05
N GLU A 149 -2.45 0.46 1.20
CA GLU A 149 -2.73 1.12 2.48
C GLU A 149 -4.23 1.36 2.63
N GLU A 150 -4.74 1.40 3.84
CA GLU A 150 -6.10 1.87 4.09
C GLU A 150 -6.23 3.35 3.70
N PRO A 151 -7.37 3.75 3.10
CA PRO A 151 -7.64 5.16 2.83
C PRO A 151 -7.84 5.91 4.15
N VAL A 152 -7.23 7.09 4.26
CA VAL A 152 -7.50 8.02 5.37
C VAL A 152 -8.79 8.77 5.03
N THR A 153 -9.86 8.47 5.77
CA THR A 153 -11.14 9.18 5.69
C THR A 153 -11.23 10.23 6.79
N PHE A 154 -11.94 11.33 6.51
CA PHE A 154 -12.22 12.36 7.49
C PHE A 154 -13.72 12.39 7.75
N ASP A 155 -14.12 12.01 8.95
CA ASP A 155 -15.53 12.05 9.36
C ASP A 155 -15.83 13.46 9.89
N GLY A 156 -16.60 14.25 9.13
CA GLY A 156 -17.10 15.56 9.58
C GLY A 156 -17.43 16.54 8.45
N PRO A 157 -18.30 17.55 8.70
CA PRO A 157 -18.73 18.56 7.72
C PRO A 157 -17.67 19.64 7.48
N GLY A 158 -16.42 19.24 7.23
CA GLY A 158 -15.31 20.15 6.97
C GLY A 158 -14.40 19.58 5.90
N ASN A 159 -13.87 20.46 5.05
CA ASN A 159 -12.93 20.11 3.98
C ASN A 159 -11.54 19.79 4.59
N GLN A 160 -11.46 18.72 5.37
CA GLN A 160 -10.24 18.31 6.04
C GLN A 160 -9.25 17.80 4.98
N THR A 161 -8.10 18.46 4.91
CA THR A 161 -7.04 18.11 3.96
C THR A 161 -5.95 17.30 4.64
N PHE A 162 -5.46 16.27 3.95
CA PHE A 162 -4.27 15.54 4.38
C PHE A 162 -3.11 16.51 4.63
N THR A 163 -2.61 16.54 5.86
CA THR A 163 -1.62 17.52 6.31
C THR A 163 -0.33 16.83 6.74
N LYS A 164 0.81 17.31 6.24
CA LYS A 164 2.13 16.83 6.63
C LYS A 164 2.66 17.69 7.79
N PHE A 165 2.88 17.10 8.96
CA PHE A 165 3.29 17.85 10.17
C PHE A 165 4.80 18.10 10.27
N LYS A 166 5.64 17.16 9.80
CA LYS A 166 7.11 17.25 9.86
C LYS A 166 7.74 16.69 8.59
N HIS A 167 8.85 17.28 8.15
CA HIS A 167 9.49 17.00 6.86
C HIS A 167 10.51 15.88 6.87
#